data_AF-A0A1I8D0C6-F1
#
_entry.id   AF-A0A1I8D0C6-F1
#
_cell.length_a   1.000
_cell.length_b   1.000
_cell.length_c   1.000
_cell.angle_alpha   90.00
_cell.angle_beta   90.00
_cell.angle_gamma   90.00
#
_symmetry.space_group_name_H-M   'P 1'
#
loop_
_entity.id
_entity.type
_entity.pdbx_description
1 polymer ?
#
loop_
_entity_poly.entity_id
_entity_poly.type
_entity_poly.pdbx_seq_one_letter_code
_entity_poly.pdbx_strand_id
1 'polypeptide(L)'
;MLPFTRFVLAFVALSSVYGCKHRGNTYSNGEEWFEKNAFVMKCTISTDGSWKTEVTGCLTPDQKKISINGTLEDGNDEWNCSLNNQGLVTLKQGINANVKCEGGFSAGDRWISKTFELECMPGGSQKLVSCVHPVGGKIGVNDTKVIEGNTVECTQFANGTVVMRSQRANLPVTRSSNAGNAANEVSPQIAPSDRNNVIVSCVDDQEKTRNVGEIWIENEIFQRKCVSPGVTEVTGCVTKEGKHILLNKEVVFDGMKYNCDRTDTGSIRFKATPVA
;
A
#
# COMPACT_ATOMS: atom_id res chain seq x y z
N MET A 1 2.12 -13.05 -93.30
CA MET A 1 3.03 -12.14 -92.59
C MET A 1 2.35 -11.71 -91.30
N LEU A 2 2.82 -12.20 -90.15
CA LEU A 2 2.32 -11.83 -88.83
C LEU A 2 3.04 -10.56 -88.33
N PRO A 3 2.37 -9.61 -87.66
CA PRO A 3 3.06 -8.63 -86.83
C PRO A 3 3.21 -9.16 -85.40
N PHE A 4 4.47 -9.16 -84.96
CA PHE A 4 4.95 -9.51 -83.63
C PHE A 4 4.40 -8.57 -82.55
N THR A 5 3.54 -9.07 -81.67
CA THR A 5 3.16 -8.38 -80.43
C THR A 5 4.29 -8.56 -79.42
N ARG A 6 5.01 -7.47 -79.09
CA ARG A 6 6.04 -7.48 -78.03
C ARG A 6 5.37 -7.50 -76.66
N PHE A 7 5.37 -8.66 -76.01
CA PHE A 7 5.07 -8.78 -74.59
C PHE A 7 6.31 -8.34 -73.77
N VAL A 8 6.25 -7.16 -73.16
CA VAL A 8 7.24 -6.72 -72.16
C VAL A 8 6.84 -7.33 -70.83
N LEU A 9 7.51 -8.42 -70.44
CA LEU A 9 7.37 -9.05 -69.12
C LEU A 9 8.09 -8.17 -68.09
N ALA A 10 7.33 -7.33 -67.37
CA ALA A 10 7.82 -6.62 -66.20
C ALA A 10 8.03 -7.64 -65.06
N PHE A 11 9.28 -8.07 -64.84
CA PHE A 11 9.67 -8.81 -63.64
C PHE A 11 9.58 -7.87 -62.44
N VAL A 12 8.44 -7.89 -61.74
CA VAL A 12 8.32 -7.31 -60.40
C VAL A 12 9.13 -8.23 -59.47
N ALA A 13 10.35 -7.81 -59.13
CA ALA A 13 11.13 -8.46 -58.10
C ALA A 13 10.38 -8.34 -56.77
N LEU A 14 9.66 -9.40 -56.39
CA LEU A 14 9.15 -9.58 -55.03
C LEU A 14 10.36 -9.68 -54.10
N SER A 15 10.80 -8.54 -53.57
CA SER A 15 11.77 -8.51 -52.47
C SER A 15 11.13 -9.23 -51.28
N SER A 16 11.51 -10.48 -51.07
CA SER A 16 11.21 -11.21 -49.84
C SER A 16 11.89 -10.45 -48.70
N VAL A 17 11.10 -9.70 -47.93
CA VAL A 17 11.57 -9.02 -46.73
C VAL A 17 12.06 -10.10 -45.77
N TYR A 18 13.38 -10.23 -45.66
CA TYR A 18 14.05 -11.14 -44.73
C TYR A 18 13.93 -10.56 -43.32
N GLY A 19 13.25 -11.26 -42.43
CA GLY A 19 12.98 -10.79 -41.08
C GLY A 19 12.28 -11.82 -40.21
N CYS A 20 12.29 -11.61 -38.89
CA CYS A 20 11.54 -12.44 -37.98
C CYS A 20 10.04 -12.24 -38.20
N LYS A 21 9.29 -13.33 -38.32
CA LYS A 21 7.83 -13.27 -38.43
C LYS A 21 7.19 -13.48 -37.07
N HIS A 22 6.46 -12.48 -36.57
CA HIS A 22 5.75 -12.57 -35.29
C HIS A 22 4.37 -11.94 -35.41
N ARG A 23 3.32 -12.71 -35.11
CA ARG A 23 1.89 -12.28 -35.15
C ARG A 23 1.48 -11.56 -36.44
N GLY A 24 2.01 -12.00 -37.58
CA GLY A 24 1.70 -11.43 -38.90
C GLY A 24 2.59 -10.24 -39.31
N ASN A 25 3.41 -9.70 -38.40
CA ASN A 25 4.39 -8.67 -38.72
C ASN A 25 5.76 -9.27 -39.06
N THR A 26 6.57 -8.51 -39.80
CA THR A 26 7.96 -8.88 -40.15
C THR A 26 8.91 -7.83 -39.59
N TYR A 27 9.89 -8.29 -38.80
CA TYR A 27 10.85 -7.46 -38.07
C TYR A 27 12.28 -7.68 -38.58
N SER A 28 13.04 -6.61 -38.70
CA SER A 28 14.44 -6.62 -39.16
C SER A 28 15.39 -7.17 -38.10
N ASN A 29 16.59 -7.62 -38.50
CA ASN A 29 17.59 -8.10 -37.54
C ASN A 29 17.97 -6.98 -36.55
N GLY A 30 17.89 -7.28 -35.25
CA GLY A 30 18.16 -6.33 -34.17
C GLY A 30 16.99 -5.41 -33.82
N GLU A 31 15.89 -5.44 -34.58
CA GLU A 31 14.72 -4.62 -34.31
C GLU A 31 14.07 -5.03 -32.97
N GLU A 32 13.76 -4.03 -32.16
CA GLU A 32 13.02 -4.19 -30.91
C GLU A 32 11.60 -3.64 -31.06
N TRP A 33 10.63 -4.33 -30.47
CA TRP A 33 9.23 -3.87 -30.40
C TRP A 33 8.62 -4.20 -29.05
N PHE A 34 7.46 -3.57 -28.78
CA PHE A 34 6.74 -3.78 -27.53
C PHE A 34 5.54 -4.68 -27.74
N GLU A 35 5.47 -5.73 -26.93
CA GLU A 35 4.37 -6.69 -26.94
C GLU A 35 3.49 -6.43 -25.72
N LYS A 36 2.20 -6.15 -25.97
CA LYS A 36 1.19 -5.84 -24.94
C LYS A 36 1.59 -4.73 -23.96
N ASN A 37 2.45 -3.80 -24.37
CA ASN A 37 3.01 -2.73 -23.52
C ASN A 37 3.70 -3.21 -22.24
N ALA A 38 4.07 -4.49 -22.15
CA ALA A 38 4.65 -5.08 -20.95
C ALA A 38 5.98 -5.81 -21.21
N PHE A 39 6.24 -6.20 -22.46
CA PHE A 39 7.44 -6.96 -22.84
C PHE A 39 8.16 -6.30 -24.00
N VAL A 40 9.49 -6.22 -23.89
CA VAL A 40 10.36 -5.81 -24.98
C VAL A 40 10.81 -7.06 -25.72
N MET A 41 10.48 -7.13 -27.00
CA MET A 41 10.83 -8.22 -27.89
C MET A 41 11.99 -7.80 -28.80
N LYS A 42 12.82 -8.75 -29.22
CA LYS A 42 13.90 -8.51 -30.20
C LYS A 42 13.93 -9.61 -31.25
N CYS A 43 14.19 -9.21 -32.50
CA CYS A 43 14.49 -10.12 -33.60
C CYS A 43 16.00 -10.34 -33.69
N THR A 44 16.42 -11.61 -33.73
CA THR A 44 17.82 -12.00 -33.92
C THR A 44 17.89 -12.96 -35.10
N ILE A 45 18.64 -12.60 -36.14
CA ILE A 45 18.91 -13.42 -37.32
C ILE A 45 20.34 -13.94 -37.26
N SER A 46 20.50 -15.27 -37.32
CA SER A 46 21.77 -15.99 -37.35
C SER A 46 22.41 -15.97 -38.74
N THR A 47 23.70 -16.31 -38.80
CA THR A 47 24.47 -16.32 -40.06
C THR A 47 24.00 -17.36 -41.07
N ASP A 48 23.31 -18.42 -40.62
CA ASP A 48 22.68 -19.45 -41.46
C ASP A 48 21.28 -19.01 -42.00
N GLY A 49 20.85 -17.79 -41.68
CA GLY A 49 19.54 -17.26 -42.05
C GLY A 49 18.40 -17.74 -41.15
N SER A 50 18.67 -18.58 -40.14
CA SER A 50 17.71 -18.87 -39.08
C SER A 50 17.44 -17.62 -38.25
N TRP A 51 16.25 -17.52 -37.67
CA TRP A 51 15.87 -16.36 -36.86
C TRP A 51 15.08 -16.78 -35.64
N LYS A 52 15.17 -15.98 -34.58
CA LYS A 52 14.34 -16.12 -33.38
C LYS A 52 13.83 -14.77 -32.92
N THR A 53 12.65 -14.79 -32.30
CA THR A 53 12.13 -13.67 -31.51
C THR A 53 12.24 -14.02 -30.05
N GLU A 54 12.81 -13.14 -29.25
CA GLU A 54 12.98 -13.36 -27.81
C GLU A 54 12.58 -12.13 -27.02
N VAL A 55 12.11 -12.35 -25.79
CA VAL A 55 11.85 -11.27 -24.84
C VAL A 55 13.20 -10.84 -24.26
N THR A 56 13.56 -9.57 -24.42
CA THR A 56 14.81 -8.99 -23.91
C THR A 56 14.62 -8.15 -22.65
N GLY A 57 13.36 -7.88 -22.26
CA GLY A 57 13.05 -7.18 -21.04
C GLY A 57 11.55 -6.99 -20.82
N CYS A 58 11.21 -6.33 -19.72
CA CYS A 58 9.87 -5.91 -19.36
C CYS A 58 9.75 -4.39 -19.41
N LEU A 59 8.52 -3.89 -19.51
CA LEU A 59 8.19 -2.47 -19.39
C LEU A 59 7.28 -2.24 -18.18
N THR A 60 7.60 -1.24 -17.36
CA THR A 60 6.65 -0.73 -16.36
C THR A 60 5.47 -0.02 -17.06
N PRO A 61 4.36 0.23 -16.35
CA PRO A 61 3.25 1.03 -16.89
C PRO A 61 3.69 2.41 -17.42
N ASP A 62 4.74 2.98 -16.82
CA ASP A 62 5.35 4.25 -17.22
C ASP A 62 6.41 4.10 -18.34
N GLN A 63 6.41 2.95 -19.03
CA GLN A 63 7.28 2.62 -20.16
C GLN A 63 8.79 2.58 -19.84
N LYS A 64 9.17 2.35 -18.58
CA LYS A 64 10.57 2.15 -18.21
C LYS A 64 10.98 0.70 -18.49
N LYS A 65 12.07 0.53 -19.23
CA LYS A 65 12.62 -0.79 -19.59
C LYS A 65 13.41 -1.40 -18.45
N ILE A 66 13.12 -2.66 -18.15
CA ILE A 66 13.83 -3.50 -17.19
C ILE A 66 14.39 -4.72 -17.95
N SER A 67 15.69 -4.95 -17.88
CA SER A 67 16.31 -6.14 -18.48
C SER A 67 15.80 -7.43 -17.82
N ILE A 68 15.87 -8.56 -18.52
CA ILE A 68 15.57 -9.87 -17.92
C ILE A 68 16.43 -10.11 -16.68
N ASN A 69 15.80 -10.62 -15.63
CA ASN A 69 16.33 -10.80 -14.27
C ASN A 69 16.75 -9.50 -13.57
N GLY A 70 16.32 -8.34 -14.11
CA GLY A 70 16.54 -7.04 -13.52
C GLY A 70 15.43 -6.63 -12.55
N THR A 71 15.77 -5.66 -11.70
CA THR A 71 14.85 -4.92 -10.84
C THR A 71 14.90 -3.43 -11.14
N LEU A 72 13.80 -2.73 -10.87
CA LEU A 72 13.69 -1.28 -10.98
C LEU A 72 12.85 -0.76 -9.83
N GLU A 73 13.43 0.10 -9.00
CA GLU A 73 12.68 0.92 -8.05
C GLU A 73 12.06 2.11 -8.79
N ASP A 74 10.75 2.30 -8.62
CA ASP A 74 10.01 3.40 -9.21
C ASP A 74 8.98 3.95 -8.21
N GLY A 75 9.35 5.04 -7.54
CA GLY A 75 8.55 5.60 -6.47
C GLY A 75 8.33 4.58 -5.35
N ASN A 76 7.05 4.24 -5.13
CA ASN A 76 6.64 3.28 -4.09
C ASN A 76 6.74 1.82 -4.53
N ASP A 77 7.01 1.57 -5.80
CA ASP A 77 7.02 0.24 -6.39
C ASP A 77 8.44 -0.26 -6.61
N GLU A 78 8.62 -1.56 -6.43
CA GLU A 78 9.76 -2.30 -6.94
C GLU A 78 9.26 -3.25 -8.03
N TRP A 79 9.79 -3.09 -9.24
CA TRP A 79 9.45 -3.92 -10.39
C TRP A 79 10.52 -4.98 -10.62
N ASN A 80 10.12 -6.23 -10.74
CA ASN A 80 11.02 -7.35 -11.05
C ASN A 80 10.64 -7.99 -12.37
N CYS A 81 11.57 -8.01 -13.33
CA CYS A 81 11.41 -8.72 -14.59
C CYS A 81 12.18 -10.05 -14.50
N SER A 82 11.49 -11.18 -14.35
CA SER A 82 12.13 -12.49 -14.13
C SER A 82 11.80 -13.49 -15.24
N LEU A 83 12.79 -14.30 -15.61
CA LEU A 83 12.62 -15.47 -16.48
C LEU A 83 12.60 -16.72 -15.60
N ASN A 84 11.52 -17.50 -15.65
CA ASN A 84 11.44 -18.76 -14.90
C ASN A 84 12.09 -19.93 -15.65
N ASN A 85 12.24 -21.07 -14.98
CA ASN A 85 12.84 -22.28 -15.54
C ASN A 85 12.05 -22.90 -16.71
N GLN A 86 10.81 -22.46 -16.94
CA GLN A 86 9.97 -22.87 -18.08
C GLN A 86 10.10 -21.91 -19.28
N GLY A 87 10.97 -20.90 -19.20
CA GLY A 87 11.16 -19.90 -20.24
C GLY A 87 10.10 -18.79 -20.26
N LEU A 88 9.24 -18.71 -19.24
CA LEU A 88 8.23 -17.66 -19.13
C LEU A 88 8.84 -16.42 -18.47
N VAL A 89 8.73 -15.27 -19.15
CA VAL A 89 9.08 -13.96 -18.60
C VAL A 89 7.87 -13.39 -17.86
N THR A 90 8.09 -12.92 -16.63
CA THR A 90 7.08 -12.27 -15.80
C THR A 90 7.57 -10.93 -15.30
N LEU A 91 6.68 -9.93 -15.37
CA LEU A 91 6.84 -8.67 -14.66
C LEU A 91 6.04 -8.76 -13.36
N LYS A 92 6.72 -8.56 -12.23
CA LYS A 92 6.10 -8.55 -10.90
C LYS A 92 6.27 -7.17 -10.27
N GLN A 93 5.19 -6.62 -9.75
CA GLN A 93 5.20 -5.43 -8.92
C GLN A 93 5.25 -5.84 -7.45
N GLY A 94 6.19 -5.26 -6.71
CA GLY A 94 6.31 -5.32 -5.26
C GLY A 94 6.30 -3.91 -4.68
N ILE A 95 6.28 -3.83 -3.35
CA ILE A 95 6.47 -2.55 -2.64
C ILE A 95 7.96 -2.31 -2.53
N ASN A 96 8.42 -1.13 -2.89
CA ASN A 96 9.81 -0.73 -2.69
C ASN A 96 10.13 -0.71 -1.19
N ALA A 97 11.07 -1.55 -0.74
CA ALA A 97 11.46 -1.63 0.66
C ALA A 97 11.99 -0.29 1.22
N ASN A 98 12.52 0.57 0.35
CA ASN A 98 13.12 1.86 0.69
C ASN A 98 12.11 3.01 0.76
N VAL A 99 10.81 2.73 0.61
CA VAL A 99 9.77 3.75 0.78
C VAL A 99 9.85 4.35 2.17
N LYS A 100 9.89 5.68 2.21
CA LYS A 100 9.89 6.45 3.45
C LYS A 100 8.49 6.48 4.06
N CYS A 101 8.42 6.40 5.37
CA CYS A 101 7.17 6.66 6.09
C CYS A 101 6.81 8.15 6.05
N GLU A 102 5.55 8.45 6.30
CA GLU A 102 5.01 9.81 6.45
C GLU A 102 5.91 10.67 7.35
N GLY A 103 6.25 11.89 6.90
CA GLY A 103 7.25 12.74 7.57
C GLY A 103 8.69 12.53 7.09
N GLY A 104 8.92 11.61 6.13
CA GLY A 104 10.22 11.40 5.48
C GLY A 104 11.16 10.47 6.25
N PHE A 105 10.62 9.67 7.18
CA PHE A 105 11.38 8.71 7.99
C PHE A 105 11.79 7.50 7.15
N SER A 106 13.05 7.10 7.28
CA SER A 106 13.60 5.92 6.61
C SER A 106 13.28 4.65 7.40
N ALA A 107 13.34 3.49 6.74
CA ALA A 107 13.14 2.21 7.43
C ALA A 107 14.09 2.06 8.63
N GLY A 108 13.53 1.70 9.79
CA GLY A 108 14.21 1.62 11.09
C GLY A 108 14.12 2.88 11.94
N ASP A 109 13.75 4.03 11.37
CA ASP A 109 13.56 5.26 12.14
C ASP A 109 12.40 5.11 13.13
N ARG A 110 12.56 5.74 14.30
CA ARG A 110 11.51 5.83 15.32
C ARG A 110 11.18 7.26 15.65
N TRP A 111 9.90 7.56 15.79
CA TRP A 111 9.41 8.88 16.16
C TRP A 111 8.20 8.79 17.08
N ILE A 112 7.92 9.89 17.76
CA ILE A 112 6.71 10.04 18.56
C ILE A 112 5.73 10.89 17.76
N SER A 113 4.57 10.31 17.46
CA SER A 113 3.42 11.02 16.92
C SER A 113 2.31 11.01 17.97
N LYS A 114 2.01 12.19 18.53
CA LYS A 114 1.05 12.38 19.63
C LYS A 114 1.41 11.49 20.83
N THR A 115 0.60 10.49 21.13
CA THR A 115 0.75 9.54 22.24
C THR A 115 1.25 8.17 21.78
N PHE A 116 1.86 8.07 20.60
CA PHE A 116 2.33 6.82 20.03
C PHE A 116 3.79 6.94 19.59
N GLU A 117 4.61 5.97 20.01
CA GLU A 117 5.92 5.74 19.43
C GLU A 117 5.76 4.77 18.26
N LEU A 118 6.23 5.19 17.10
CA LEU A 118 6.12 4.48 15.84
C LEU A 118 7.52 4.13 15.32
N GLU A 119 7.61 3.03 14.57
CA GLU A 119 8.79 2.61 13.82
C GLU A 119 8.44 2.49 12.34
N CYS A 120 9.30 3.03 11.48
CA CYS A 120 9.13 2.86 10.04
C CYS A 120 9.63 1.48 9.64
N MET A 121 8.73 0.66 9.13
CA MET A 121 9.06 -0.65 8.59
C MET A 121 9.40 -0.52 7.10
N PRO A 122 10.15 -1.48 6.53
CA PRO A 122 10.37 -1.54 5.09
C PRO A 122 9.05 -1.43 4.30
N GLY A 123 9.08 -0.68 3.20
CA GLY A 123 7.88 -0.43 2.39
C GLY A 123 6.99 0.71 2.91
N GLY A 124 7.52 1.59 3.76
CA GLY A 124 6.80 2.80 4.22
C GLY A 124 5.65 2.53 5.19
N SER A 125 5.56 1.31 5.73
CA SER A 125 4.52 0.96 6.69
C SER A 125 4.95 1.33 8.11
N GLN A 126 4.02 1.76 8.95
CA GLN A 126 4.31 2.17 10.33
C GLN A 126 3.95 1.03 11.29
N LYS A 127 4.84 0.74 12.24
CA LYS A 127 4.60 -0.20 13.33
C LYS A 127 4.48 0.56 14.65
N LEU A 128 3.43 0.28 15.42
CA LEU A 128 3.32 0.77 16.79
C LEU A 128 4.35 0.06 17.68
N VAL A 129 5.19 0.83 18.35
CA VAL A 129 6.21 0.33 19.29
C VAL A 129 5.72 0.47 20.74
N SER A 130 5.16 1.63 21.08
CA SER A 130 4.69 1.91 22.43
C SER A 130 3.63 3.02 22.46
N CYS A 131 2.82 3.03 23.51
CA CYS A 131 2.03 4.19 23.90
C CYS A 131 2.91 5.15 24.72
N VAL A 132 2.81 6.45 24.46
CA VAL A 132 3.52 7.51 25.17
C VAL A 132 2.54 8.28 26.03
N HIS A 133 2.69 8.15 27.35
CA HIS A 133 1.92 8.89 28.34
C HIS A 133 2.38 10.37 28.38
N PRO A 134 1.48 11.35 28.60
CA PRO A 134 1.81 12.78 28.58
C PRO A 134 2.98 13.20 29.47
N VAL A 135 3.18 12.52 30.60
CA VAL A 135 4.31 12.80 31.52
C VAL A 135 5.63 12.11 31.11
N GLY A 136 5.73 11.61 29.88
CA GLY A 136 6.98 11.09 29.29
C GLY A 136 7.23 9.58 29.49
N GLY A 137 6.20 8.81 29.88
CA GLY A 137 6.31 7.35 30.08
C GLY A 137 5.95 6.54 28.85
N LYS A 138 6.83 5.64 28.39
CA LYS A 138 6.52 4.64 27.35
C LYS A 138 5.94 3.35 27.97
N ILE A 139 4.81 2.89 27.41
CA ILE A 139 4.15 1.62 27.73
C ILE A 139 4.17 0.75 26.48
N GLY A 140 4.75 -0.45 26.55
CA GLY A 140 4.81 -1.37 25.41
C GLY A 140 3.42 -1.74 24.88
N VAL A 141 3.34 -2.16 23.62
CA VAL A 141 2.08 -2.65 23.07
C VAL A 141 1.65 -3.94 23.79
N ASN A 142 0.39 -3.99 24.20
CA ASN A 142 -0.20 -5.05 25.03
C ASN A 142 0.48 -5.19 26.40
N ASP A 143 1.00 -4.09 26.92
CA ASP A 143 1.69 -4.01 28.21
C ASP A 143 1.01 -3.02 29.18
N THR A 144 1.39 -3.10 30.45
CA THR A 144 0.93 -2.20 31.52
C THR A 144 2.10 -1.59 32.27
N LYS A 145 1.94 -0.35 32.74
CA LYS A 145 2.95 0.36 33.52
C LYS A 145 2.32 1.24 34.59
N VAL A 146 2.92 1.27 35.78
CA VAL A 146 2.49 2.19 36.83
C VAL A 146 3.12 3.56 36.59
N ILE A 147 2.29 4.58 36.39
CA ILE A 147 2.70 5.98 36.18
C ILE A 147 1.88 6.83 37.15
N GLU A 148 2.57 7.58 38.02
CA GLU A 148 1.93 8.45 39.02
C GLU A 148 0.88 7.74 39.90
N GLY A 149 1.14 6.48 40.26
CA GLY A 149 0.22 5.68 41.07
C GLY A 149 -1.00 5.13 40.33
N ASN A 150 -1.11 5.34 39.02
CA ASN A 150 -2.12 4.72 38.16
C ASN A 150 -1.49 3.60 37.33
N THR A 151 -2.18 2.47 37.21
CA THR A 151 -1.83 1.43 36.24
C THR A 151 -2.35 1.87 34.88
N VAL A 152 -1.44 2.11 33.94
CA VAL A 152 -1.73 2.51 32.57
C VAL A 152 -1.49 1.31 31.65
N GLU A 153 -2.50 0.92 30.89
CA GLU A 153 -2.49 -0.16 29.90
C GLU A 153 -2.44 0.41 28.49
N CYS A 154 -1.65 -0.20 27.59
CA CYS A 154 -1.65 0.06 26.16
C CYS A 154 -2.08 -1.21 25.42
N THR A 155 -3.30 -1.27 24.88
CA THR A 155 -3.81 -2.46 24.18
C THR A 155 -3.93 -2.18 22.69
N GLN A 156 -3.41 -3.08 21.84
CA GLN A 156 -3.66 -3.07 20.40
C GLN A 156 -4.58 -4.23 20.01
N PHE A 157 -5.71 -3.91 19.38
CA PHE A 157 -6.69 -4.86 18.88
C PHE A 157 -6.34 -5.33 17.47
N ALA A 158 -6.87 -6.49 17.08
CA ALA A 158 -6.62 -7.08 15.75
C ALA A 158 -7.08 -6.19 14.57
N ASN A 159 -8.03 -5.28 14.79
CA ASN A 159 -8.44 -4.28 13.80
C ASN A 159 -7.47 -3.08 13.69
N GLY A 160 -6.36 -3.09 14.44
CA GLY A 160 -5.37 -2.02 14.48
C GLY A 160 -5.70 -0.91 15.49
N THR A 161 -6.84 -0.97 16.18
CA THR A 161 -7.20 0.02 17.20
C THR A 161 -6.25 -0.06 18.38
N VAL A 162 -5.84 1.10 18.90
CA VAL A 162 -4.96 1.19 20.07
C VAL A 162 -5.70 1.97 21.14
N VAL A 163 -5.81 1.39 22.34
CA VAL A 163 -6.47 2.03 23.48
C VAL A 163 -5.48 2.15 24.62
N MET A 164 -5.40 3.35 25.19
CA MET A 164 -4.69 3.61 26.43
C MET A 164 -5.70 3.74 27.56
N ARG A 165 -5.62 2.89 28.59
CA ARG A 165 -6.51 2.95 29.77
C ARG A 165 -5.71 3.26 31.01
N SER A 166 -6.19 4.21 31.81
CA SER A 166 -5.65 4.46 33.15
C SER A 166 -6.65 3.96 34.19
N GLN A 167 -6.22 3.02 35.02
CA GLN A 167 -6.94 2.60 36.21
C GLN A 167 -6.13 3.05 37.41
N ARG A 168 -6.76 3.64 38.43
CA ARG A 168 -6.08 3.82 39.72
C ARG A 168 -5.57 2.45 40.14
N ALA A 169 -4.28 2.34 40.46
CA ALA A 169 -3.79 1.13 41.10
C ALA A 169 -4.71 0.91 42.30
N ASN A 170 -5.27 -0.29 42.44
CA ASN A 170 -6.09 -0.64 43.60
C ASN A 170 -5.22 -0.40 44.85
N LEU A 171 -5.34 0.79 45.43
CA LEU A 171 -4.89 1.06 46.78
C LEU A 171 -5.66 0.06 47.65
N PRO A 172 -4.97 -0.70 48.53
CA PRO A 172 -5.68 -1.57 49.45
C PRO A 172 -6.65 -0.70 50.23
N VAL A 173 -7.95 -0.97 50.05
CA VAL A 173 -9.01 -0.38 50.85
C VAL A 173 -8.84 -0.95 52.26
N THR A 174 -8.07 -0.28 53.11
CA THR A 174 -8.18 -0.44 54.54
C THR A 174 -9.50 0.18 54.97
N ARG A 175 -10.58 -0.61 54.90
CA ARG A 175 -11.81 -0.36 55.66
C ARG A 175 -11.45 -0.51 57.14
N SER A 176 -11.03 0.59 57.76
CA SER A 176 -11.14 0.75 59.21
C SER A 176 -12.37 1.59 59.47
N SER A 177 -13.49 0.90 59.69
CA SER A 177 -14.72 1.50 60.19
C SER A 177 -14.50 1.91 61.64
N ASN A 178 -14.33 3.19 61.91
CA ASN A 178 -14.63 3.77 63.21
C ASN A 178 -15.46 5.04 63.02
N ALA A 179 -16.68 4.97 63.52
CA ALA A 179 -17.62 6.07 63.62
C ALA A 179 -17.17 7.06 64.71
N GLY A 180 -17.30 8.36 64.44
CA GLY A 180 -17.08 9.41 65.42
C GLY A 180 -17.37 10.79 64.82
N ASN A 181 -18.48 11.40 65.26
CA ASN A 181 -18.99 12.71 64.87
C ASN A 181 -18.10 13.87 65.36
N ALA A 182 -17.97 14.94 64.57
CA ALA A 182 -18.05 16.34 65.03
C ALA A 182 -18.04 17.30 63.81
N ALA A 183 -18.96 18.25 63.80
CA ALA A 183 -19.20 19.24 62.77
C ALA A 183 -18.16 20.38 62.76
N ASN A 184 -17.90 20.97 61.58
CA ASN A 184 -17.87 22.43 61.43
C ASN A 184 -18.02 22.87 59.95
N GLU A 185 -18.93 23.82 59.72
CA GLU A 185 -19.23 24.47 58.44
C GLU A 185 -18.15 25.49 58.05
N VAL A 186 -17.75 25.52 56.77
CA VAL A 186 -17.53 26.76 55.97
C VAL A 186 -17.76 26.42 54.49
N SER A 187 -18.70 27.12 53.85
CA SER A 187 -18.92 27.21 52.38
C SER A 187 -18.16 28.46 51.86
N PRO A 188 -17.72 28.59 50.58
CA PRO A 188 -18.63 28.66 49.43
C PRO A 188 -18.16 27.96 48.13
N GLN A 189 -19.14 27.31 47.50
CA GLN A 189 -19.45 27.18 46.07
C GLN A 189 -18.32 27.32 45.01
N ILE A 190 -18.05 26.21 44.31
CA ILE A 190 -17.93 26.21 42.84
C ILE A 190 -18.76 25.04 42.31
N ALA A 191 -19.70 25.35 41.42
CA ALA A 191 -20.57 24.40 40.76
C ALA A 191 -19.78 23.30 40.01
N PRO A 192 -20.30 22.06 39.89
CA PRO A 192 -19.74 21.09 38.96
C PRO A 192 -20.09 21.55 37.55
N SER A 193 -19.14 22.14 36.83
CA SER A 193 -19.29 22.38 35.40
C SER A 193 -19.36 21.03 34.70
N ASP A 194 -20.50 20.82 34.05
CA ASP A 194 -20.84 19.73 33.15
C ASP A 194 -19.66 19.16 32.35
N ARG A 195 -19.51 17.83 32.49
CA ARG A 195 -19.13 16.84 31.47
C ARG A 195 -18.21 17.31 30.35
N ASN A 196 -16.97 16.80 30.40
CA ASN A 196 -16.08 16.61 29.25
C ASN A 196 -16.84 16.10 28.01
N ASN A 197 -17.32 17.00 27.16
CA ASN A 197 -17.69 16.67 25.80
C ASN A 197 -16.40 16.57 25.00
N VAL A 198 -15.71 15.43 25.11
CA VAL A 198 -14.54 15.12 24.29
C VAL A 198 -15.05 15.07 22.85
N ILE A 199 -14.76 16.12 22.06
CA ILE A 199 -15.09 16.13 20.64
C ILE A 199 -14.17 15.11 19.98
N VAL A 200 -14.75 13.97 19.63
CA VAL A 200 -14.05 12.87 18.98
C VAL A 200 -14.00 13.13 17.48
N SER A 201 -12.80 13.27 16.93
CA SER A 201 -12.57 13.48 15.51
C SER A 201 -11.27 12.80 15.06
N CYS A 202 -11.20 12.46 13.78
CA CYS A 202 -9.99 11.97 13.13
C CYS A 202 -9.32 13.10 12.35
N VAL A 203 -8.05 12.90 11.98
CA VAL A 203 -7.32 13.80 11.07
C VAL A 203 -6.83 12.95 9.91
N ASP A 204 -7.03 13.43 8.68
CA ASP A 204 -6.54 12.76 7.46
C ASP A 204 -5.13 13.23 7.06
N ASP A 205 -4.64 12.71 5.94
CA ASP A 205 -3.34 13.02 5.32
C ASP A 205 -3.20 14.48 4.83
N GLN A 206 -4.32 15.23 4.78
CA GLN A 206 -4.36 16.65 4.43
C GLN A 206 -4.53 17.55 5.66
N GLU A 207 -4.28 17.01 6.86
CA GLU A 207 -4.50 17.67 8.15
C GLU A 207 -5.96 18.11 8.39
N LYS A 208 -6.91 17.60 7.61
CA LYS A 208 -8.31 17.97 7.74
C LYS A 208 -8.97 17.14 8.84
N THR A 209 -9.68 17.83 9.72
CA THR A 209 -10.48 17.20 10.77
C THR A 209 -11.72 16.52 10.18
N ARG A 210 -11.90 15.25 10.51
CA ARG A 210 -12.99 14.38 10.06
C ARG A 210 -13.87 13.96 11.24
N ASN A 211 -15.17 14.09 11.09
CA ASN A 211 -16.11 13.70 12.13
C ASN A 211 -16.25 12.17 12.21
N VAL A 212 -16.59 11.63 13.38
CA VAL A 212 -16.93 10.22 13.52
C VAL A 212 -18.04 9.85 12.53
N GLY A 213 -17.84 8.77 11.79
CA GLY A 213 -18.71 8.29 10.72
C GLY A 213 -18.31 8.77 9.32
N GLU A 214 -17.52 9.83 9.21
CA GLU A 214 -17.07 10.38 7.93
C GLU A 214 -16.13 9.40 7.21
N ILE A 215 -16.27 9.35 5.88
CA ILE A 215 -15.49 8.49 4.99
C ILE A 215 -14.73 9.38 4.00
N TRP A 216 -13.47 9.08 3.75
CA TRP A 216 -12.63 9.77 2.77
C TRP A 216 -11.71 8.80 2.06
N ILE A 217 -11.12 9.28 0.97
CA ILE A 217 -10.07 8.56 0.24
C ILE A 217 -8.73 9.15 0.67
N GLU A 218 -7.83 8.30 1.14
CA GLU A 218 -6.48 8.61 1.57
C GLU A 218 -5.48 8.01 0.58
N ASN A 219 -4.44 8.77 0.22
CA ASN A 219 -3.43 8.36 -0.77
C ASN A 219 -4.01 7.88 -2.11
N GLU A 220 -5.16 8.40 -2.52
CA GLU A 220 -5.92 8.03 -3.74
C GLU A 220 -6.45 6.58 -3.81
N ILE A 221 -6.03 5.70 -2.90
CA ILE A 221 -6.27 4.25 -2.99
C ILE A 221 -7.01 3.67 -1.79
N PHE A 222 -6.99 4.30 -0.60
CA PHE A 222 -7.58 3.72 0.60
C PHE A 222 -8.83 4.47 1.02
N GLN A 223 -9.95 3.76 1.12
CA GLN A 223 -11.18 4.30 1.69
C GLN A 223 -11.13 4.16 3.21
N ARG A 224 -11.02 5.27 3.92
CA ARG A 224 -10.98 5.29 5.39
C ARG A 224 -12.28 5.81 5.98
N LYS A 225 -12.58 5.36 7.19
CA LYS A 225 -13.69 5.83 8.00
C LYS A 225 -13.19 6.26 9.37
N CYS A 226 -13.65 7.42 9.83
CA CYS A 226 -13.44 7.83 11.21
C CYS A 226 -14.42 7.08 12.11
N VAL A 227 -13.92 6.40 13.14
CA VAL A 227 -14.72 5.67 14.12
C VAL A 227 -14.42 6.18 15.51
N SER A 228 -15.40 6.12 16.40
CA SER A 228 -15.18 6.43 17.82
C SER A 228 -14.18 5.42 18.41
N PRO A 229 -13.18 5.84 19.22
CA PRO A 229 -13.01 7.16 19.84
C PRO A 229 -12.02 8.10 19.13
N GLY A 230 -12.03 8.16 17.79
CA GLY A 230 -11.19 9.08 16.99
C GLY A 230 -10.12 8.33 16.19
N VAL A 231 -10.48 7.15 15.69
CA VAL A 231 -9.61 6.19 15.02
C VAL A 231 -9.98 6.11 13.55
N THR A 232 -9.01 5.91 12.68
CA THR A 232 -9.24 5.78 11.24
C THR A 232 -9.13 4.31 10.82
N GLU A 233 -10.22 3.72 10.35
CA GLU A 233 -10.24 2.34 9.85
C GLU A 233 -10.25 2.32 8.33
N VAL A 234 -9.42 1.47 7.72
CA VAL A 234 -9.55 1.18 6.28
C VAL A 234 -10.76 0.29 6.07
N THR A 235 -11.71 0.76 5.27
CA THR A 235 -12.98 0.10 4.93
C THR A 235 -13.01 -0.47 3.52
N GLY A 236 -12.05 -0.08 2.68
CA GLY A 236 -11.92 -0.56 1.32
C GLY A 236 -10.76 0.12 0.58
N CYS A 237 -10.64 -0.20 -0.70
CA CYS A 237 -9.71 0.39 -1.63
C CYS A 237 -10.47 1.06 -2.79
N VAL A 238 -9.81 1.95 -3.52
CA VAL A 238 -10.37 2.63 -4.69
C VAL A 238 -9.41 2.48 -5.87
N THR A 239 -9.94 2.16 -7.05
CA THR A 239 -9.14 2.12 -8.29
C THR A 239 -8.86 3.53 -8.79
N LYS A 240 -7.91 3.70 -9.73
CA LYS A 240 -7.62 5.01 -10.35
C LYS A 240 -8.85 5.62 -11.04
N GLU A 241 -9.76 4.78 -11.51
CA GLU A 241 -11.02 5.16 -12.16
C GLU A 241 -12.14 5.46 -11.14
N GLY A 242 -11.84 5.44 -9.84
CA GLY A 242 -12.78 5.73 -8.77
C GLY A 242 -13.68 4.55 -8.38
N LYS A 243 -13.38 3.32 -8.80
CA LYS A 243 -14.19 2.15 -8.43
C LYS A 243 -13.86 1.71 -7.01
N HIS A 244 -14.87 1.63 -6.15
CA HIS A 244 -14.70 1.21 -4.76
C HIS A 244 -14.71 -0.33 -4.63
N ILE A 245 -13.75 -0.87 -3.88
CA ILE A 245 -13.65 -2.28 -3.47
C ILE A 245 -13.72 -2.32 -1.95
N LEU A 246 -14.73 -2.99 -1.39
CA LEU A 246 -14.81 -3.17 0.06
C LEU A 246 -13.66 -4.04 0.58
N LEU A 247 -13.27 -3.84 1.83
CA LEU A 247 -12.22 -4.64 2.45
C LEU A 247 -12.60 -6.13 2.47
N ASN A 248 -11.62 -6.98 2.16
CA ASN A 248 -11.73 -8.43 1.96
C ASN A 248 -12.76 -8.83 0.88
N LYS A 249 -12.93 -7.97 -0.13
CA LYS A 249 -13.76 -8.25 -1.30
C LYS A 249 -12.95 -8.12 -2.57
N GLU A 250 -13.46 -8.79 -3.60
CA GLU A 250 -13.00 -8.68 -4.97
C GLU A 250 -14.08 -8.05 -5.84
N VAL A 251 -13.65 -7.34 -6.88
CA VAL A 251 -14.53 -6.85 -7.95
C VAL A 251 -13.86 -7.07 -9.29
N VAL A 252 -14.66 -7.31 -10.33
CA VAL A 252 -14.20 -7.39 -11.70
C VAL A 252 -14.78 -6.21 -12.48
N PHE A 253 -13.92 -5.43 -13.13
CA PHE A 253 -14.30 -4.30 -13.95
C PHE A 253 -13.21 -4.02 -14.99
N ASP A 254 -13.61 -3.63 -16.20
CA ASP A 254 -12.70 -3.31 -17.32
C ASP A 254 -11.66 -4.40 -17.64
N GLY A 255 -12.10 -5.66 -17.66
CA GLY A 255 -11.22 -6.81 -17.93
C GLY A 255 -10.17 -7.08 -16.83
N MET A 256 -10.25 -6.39 -15.70
CA MET A 256 -9.36 -6.52 -14.55
C MET A 256 -10.14 -6.99 -13.32
N LYS A 257 -9.56 -7.93 -12.59
CA LYS A 257 -9.97 -8.37 -11.26
C LYS A 257 -9.17 -7.63 -10.21
N TYR A 258 -9.86 -6.86 -9.38
CA TYR A 258 -9.30 -6.12 -8.26
C TYR A 258 -9.62 -6.82 -6.94
N ASN A 259 -8.68 -6.81 -6.00
CA ASN A 259 -8.88 -7.28 -4.64
C ASN A 259 -8.28 -6.28 -3.64
N CYS A 260 -9.00 -6.03 -2.54
CA CYS A 260 -8.55 -5.27 -1.38
C CYS A 260 -8.57 -6.17 -0.14
N ASP A 261 -7.45 -6.78 0.24
CA ASP A 261 -7.36 -7.73 1.35
C ASP A 261 -6.67 -7.10 2.57
N ARG A 262 -7.13 -7.42 3.78
CA ARG A 262 -6.34 -7.24 5.01
C ARG A 262 -5.55 -8.52 5.27
N THR A 263 -4.23 -8.41 5.41
CA THR A 263 -3.37 -9.55 5.78
C THR A 263 -3.50 -9.89 7.26
N ASP A 264 -3.07 -11.08 7.64
CA ASP A 264 -3.05 -11.52 9.05
C ASP A 264 -2.17 -10.63 9.94
N THR A 265 -1.20 -9.94 9.34
CA THR A 265 -0.33 -8.94 9.99
C THR A 265 -0.96 -7.55 10.09
N GLY A 266 -2.20 -7.37 9.61
CA GLY A 266 -2.95 -6.11 9.65
C GLY A 266 -2.69 -5.16 8.47
N SER A 267 -1.77 -5.48 7.56
CA SER A 267 -1.47 -4.67 6.37
C SER A 267 -2.61 -4.76 5.35
N ILE A 268 -2.83 -3.69 4.58
CA ILE A 268 -3.82 -3.68 3.50
C ILE A 268 -3.10 -3.93 2.17
N ARG A 269 -3.62 -4.87 1.36
CA ARG A 269 -3.07 -5.25 0.07
C ARG A 269 -4.10 -5.02 -1.02
N PHE A 270 -3.80 -4.11 -1.93
CA PHE A 270 -4.56 -3.88 -3.15
C PHE A 270 -3.90 -4.62 -4.32
N LYS A 271 -4.67 -5.39 -5.08
CA LYS A 271 -4.20 -6.16 -6.25
C LYS A 271 -5.09 -5.90 -7.45
N ALA A 272 -4.48 -5.82 -8.63
CA ALA A 272 -5.17 -5.81 -9.92
C ALA A 272 -4.60 -6.94 -10.79
N THR A 273 -5.46 -7.74 -11.39
CA THR A 273 -5.08 -8.94 -12.17
C THR A 273 -5.92 -9.01 -13.44
N PRO A 274 -5.34 -9.19 -14.63
CA PRO A 274 -6.13 -9.39 -15.84
C PRO A 274 -7.05 -10.61 -15.70
N VAL A 275 -8.29 -10.48 -16.14
CA VAL A 275 -9.23 -11.59 -16.27
C VAL A 275 -8.87 -12.33 -17.56
N ALA A 276 -8.55 -13.62 -17.43
CA ALA A 276 -8.24 -14.49 -18.56
C ALA A 276 -9.47 -14.79 -19.41
#